data_AF-A0A7C4QF75-F1
#
_entry.id   AF-A0A7C4QF75-F1
#
_cell.length_a   1.000
_cell.length_b   1.000
_cell.length_c   1.000
_cell.angle_alpha   90.00
_cell.angle_beta   90.00
_cell.angle_gamma   90.00
#
_symmetry.space_group_name_H-M   'P 1'
#
loop_
_entity.id
_entity.type
_entity.pdbx_description
1 polymer ?
#
loop_
_entity_poly.entity_id
_entity_poly.type
_entity_poly.pdbx_seq_one_letter_code
_entity_poly.pdbx_strand_id
1 'polypeptide(L)'
;MPVEAAMSTYRNVTVSLPVKVLRQIKRIAARKHTSVSRLLTEALEAMAMQEDGFARARVRHLTWLEQAADLGTHGRSTWTREALHER
;
A
#
# COMPACT_ATOMS: atom_id res chain seq x y z
N MET A 1 30.75 -28.97 -9.03
CA MET A 1 29.44 -28.43 -8.67
C MET A 1 29.65 -27.08 -8.00
N PRO A 2 29.27 -25.94 -8.60
CA PRO A 2 29.38 -24.66 -7.92
C PRO A 2 28.28 -24.56 -6.86
N VAL A 3 28.67 -24.13 -5.66
CA VAL A 3 27.77 -23.84 -4.54
C VAL A 3 26.95 -22.60 -4.89
N GLU A 4 25.67 -22.81 -5.13
CA GLU A 4 24.66 -21.78 -5.34
C GLU A 4 24.51 -21.00 -4.03
N ALA A 5 25.11 -19.81 -3.96
CA ALA A 5 24.96 -18.92 -2.82
C ALA A 5 23.47 -18.56 -2.70
N ALA A 6 22.83 -19.01 -1.62
CA ALA A 6 21.47 -18.62 -1.28
C ALA A 6 21.33 -17.10 -1.41
N MET A 7 20.54 -16.66 -2.40
CA MET A 7 20.22 -15.25 -2.59
C MET A 7 19.58 -14.73 -1.31
N SER A 8 20.31 -13.92 -0.55
CA SER A 8 19.75 -13.20 0.60
C SER A 8 18.61 -12.32 0.11
N THR A 9 17.36 -12.68 0.46
CA THR A 9 16.13 -11.91 0.17
C THR A 9 16.20 -10.48 0.73
N TYR A 10 17.13 -10.20 1.64
CA TYR A 10 17.34 -8.89 2.24
C TYR A 10 18.68 -8.28 1.83
N ARG A 11 18.68 -6.97 1.58
CA ARG A 11 19.87 -6.17 1.30
C ARG A 11 20.04 -5.11 2.37
N ASN A 12 21.24 -5.01 2.93
CA ASN A 12 21.56 -4.01 3.95
C ASN A 12 21.62 -2.61 3.34
N VAL A 13 21.00 -1.64 4.01
CA VAL A 13 21.03 -0.22 3.65
C VAL A 13 21.51 0.59 4.85
N THR A 14 22.47 1.48 4.63
CA THR A 14 22.94 2.43 5.64
C THR A 14 22.15 3.72 5.51
N VAL A 15 21.58 4.19 6.62
CA VAL A 15 20.75 5.40 6.65
C VAL A 15 21.29 6.36 7.70
N SER A 16 21.48 7.62 7.32
CA SER A 16 21.87 8.69 8.24
C SER A 16 20.63 9.32 8.85
N LEU A 17 20.49 9.26 10.17
CA LEU A 17 19.36 9.80 10.92
C LEU A 17 19.83 10.81 11.97
N PRO A 18 19.06 11.88 12.24
CA PRO A 18 19.37 12.77 13.35
C PRO A 18 19.43 12.01 14.68
N VAL A 19 20.42 12.33 15.52
CA VAL A 19 20.65 11.64 16.80
C VAL A 19 19.42 11.62 17.70
N LYS A 20 18.64 12.71 17.71
CA LYS A 20 17.38 12.81 18.46
C LYS A 20 16.34 11.78 17.99
N VAL A 21 16.21 11.61 16.67
CA VAL A 21 15.29 10.66 16.04
C VAL A 21 15.69 9.22 16.35
N LEU A 22 16.98 8.88 16.18
CA LEU A 22 17.48 7.54 16.47
C LEU A 22 17.22 7.14 17.94
N ARG A 23 17.40 8.07 18.88
CA ARG A 23 17.13 7.85 20.31
C ARG A 23 15.66 7.56 20.58
N GLN A 24 14.77 8.29 19.94
CA GLN A 24 13.33 8.07 20.05
C GLN A 24 12.93 6.71 19.48
N ILE A 25 13.43 6.35 18.30
CA ILE A 25 13.13 5.05 17.66
C ILE A 25 13.62 3.90 18.54
N LYS A 26 14.83 3.97 19.10
CA LYS A 26 15.34 2.96 20.04
C LYS A 26 14.42 2.76 21.25
N ARG A 27 13.91 3.86 21.81
CA ARG A 27 12.99 3.81 22.96
C ARG A 27 11.65 3.18 22.59
N ILE A 28 11.15 3.46 21.38
CA ILE A 28 9.93 2.82 20.84
C ILE A 28 10.16 1.33 20.60
N ALA A 29 11.29 0.96 20.01
CA ALA A 29 11.66 -0.42 19.75
C ALA A 29 11.71 -1.26 21.04
N ALA A 30 12.35 -0.72 22.08
CA ALA A 30 12.39 -1.35 23.40
C ALA A 30 10.98 -1.55 23.99
N ARG A 31 10.14 -0.52 23.95
CA ARG A 31 8.75 -0.60 24.45
C ARG A 31 7.88 -1.59 23.66
N LYS A 32 8.15 -1.76 22.37
CA LYS A 32 7.43 -2.69 21.48
C LYS A 32 8.07 -4.09 21.41
N HIS A 33 9.09 -4.38 22.22
CA HIS A 33 9.86 -5.63 22.17
C HIS A 33 10.35 -6.00 20.76
N THR A 34 10.78 -5.00 19.99
CA THR A 34 11.22 -5.15 18.60
C THR A 34 12.56 -4.45 18.37
N SER A 35 13.13 -4.59 17.18
CA SER A 35 14.39 -3.94 16.79
C SER A 35 14.15 -2.66 16.00
N VAL A 36 15.16 -1.78 15.98
CA VAL A 36 15.14 -0.57 15.13
C VAL A 36 15.03 -0.96 13.66
N SER A 37 15.78 -1.97 13.22
CA SER A 37 15.74 -2.44 11.83
C SER A 37 14.34 -2.92 11.44
N ARG A 38 13.66 -3.69 12.31
CA ARG A 38 12.29 -4.15 12.03
C ARG A 38 11.31 -2.98 11.92
N LEU A 39 11.38 -2.01 12.82
CA LEU A 39 10.53 -0.81 12.73
C LEU A 39 10.76 -0.01 11.43
N LEU A 40 12.02 0.09 10.99
CA LEU A 40 12.35 0.75 9.72
C LEU A 40 11.81 -0.04 8.53
N THR A 41 11.96 -1.36 8.53
CA THR A 41 11.39 -2.23 7.48
C THR A 41 9.87 -2.09 7.41
N GLU A 42 9.16 -2.22 8.53
CA GLU A 42 7.69 -2.08 8.58
C GLU A 42 7.23 -0.70 8.07
N ALA A 43 7.94 0.37 8.44
CA ALA A 43 7.61 1.73 7.99
C ALA A 43 7.82 1.89 6.48
N LEU A 44 8.92 1.33 5.94
CA LEU A 44 9.21 1.35 4.50
C LEU A 44 8.21 0.51 3.70
N GLU A 45 7.84 -0.67 4.19
CA GLU A 45 6.81 -1.51 3.58
C GLU A 45 5.46 -0.80 3.59
N ALA A 46 5.06 -0.18 4.70
CA ALA A 46 3.82 0.58 4.77
C ALA A 46 3.78 1.76 3.79
N MET A 47 4.89 2.50 3.66
CA MET A 47 5.01 3.59 2.68
C MET A 47 4.88 3.07 1.24
N ALA A 48 5.57 1.97 0.92
CA ALA A 48 5.49 1.35 -0.41
C ALA A 48 4.06 0.86 -0.70
N MET A 49 3.42 0.20 0.27
CA MET A 49 2.05 -0.30 0.14
C MET A 49 1.02 0.83 -0.05
N GLN A 50 1.20 1.98 0.61
CA GLN A 50 0.31 3.12 0.43
C GLN A 50 0.40 3.71 -0.98
N GLU A 51 1.63 3.92 -1.47
CA GLU A 51 1.86 4.44 -2.81
C GLU A 51 1.28 3.50 -3.87
N ASP A 52 1.61 2.22 -3.75
CA ASP A 52 1.11 1.16 -4.63
C ASP A 52 -0.41 0.99 -4.56
N GLY A 53 -0.99 1.02 -3.36
CA GLY A 53 -2.42 0.82 -3.14
C GLY A 53 -3.25 1.94 -3.77
N PHE A 54 -2.84 3.19 -3.54
CA PHE A 54 -3.48 4.35 -4.15
C PHE A 54 -3.30 4.34 -5.67
N ALA A 55 -2.07 4.13 -6.16
CA ALA A 55 -1.78 4.09 -7.59
C ALA A 55 -2.61 2.99 -8.30
N ARG A 56 -2.66 1.78 -7.73
CA ARG A 56 -3.48 0.68 -8.29
C ARG A 56 -4.97 0.97 -8.25
N ALA A 57 -5.49 1.53 -7.16
CA ALA A 57 -6.90 1.90 -7.06
C ALA A 57 -7.27 3.00 -8.07
N ARG A 58 -6.39 4.00 -8.24
CA ARG A 58 -6.53 5.07 -9.21
C ARG A 58 -6.57 4.53 -10.64
N VAL A 59 -5.60 3.69 -11.02
CA VAL A 59 -5.55 3.07 -12.35
C VAL A 59 -6.81 2.26 -12.62
N ARG A 60 -7.21 1.38 -11.68
CA ARG A 60 -8.42 0.57 -11.83
C ARG A 60 -9.69 1.41 -12.03
N HIS A 61 -9.87 2.49 -11.25
CA HIS A 61 -11.03 3.36 -11.40
C HIS A 61 -11.03 4.16 -12.70
N LEU A 62 -9.86 4.65 -13.15
CA LEU A 62 -9.74 5.30 -14.45
C LEU A 62 -10.08 4.34 -15.59
N THR A 63 -9.57 3.11 -15.55
CA THR A 63 -9.93 2.08 -16.53
C THR A 63 -11.43 1.77 -16.52
N TRP A 64 -12.07 1.73 -15.35
CA TRP A 64 -13.54 1.57 -15.26
C TRP A 64 -14.33 2.76 -15.84
N LEU A 65 -13.82 3.99 -15.71
CA LEU A 65 -14.46 5.15 -16.32
C LEU A 65 -14.28 5.16 -17.85
N GLU A 66 -13.09 4.79 -18.33
CA GLU A 66 -12.79 4.68 -19.76
C GLU A 66 -13.57 3.53 -20.42
N GLN A 67 -13.74 2.41 -19.70
CA GLN A 67 -14.45 1.22 -20.14
C GLN A 67 -15.82 1.12 -19.47
N ALA A 68 -16.47 2.26 -19.22
CA ALA A 68 -17.75 2.30 -18.54
C ALA A 68 -18.74 1.35 -19.24
N ALA A 69 -19.35 0.45 -18.47
CA ALA A 69 -20.36 -0.46 -18.98
C ALA A 69 -21.52 0.35 -19.57
N ASP A 70 -22.01 -0.07 -20.74
CA ASP A 70 -23.24 0.50 -21.27
C ASP A 70 -24.39 0.12 -20.34
N LEU A 71 -24.87 1.11 -19.58
CA LEU A 71 -25.95 0.92 -18.63
C LEU A 71 -27.33 0.89 -19.32
N GLY A 72 -27.39 0.95 -20.65
CA GLY A 72 -28.63 0.95 -21.43
C GLY A 72 -29.50 2.19 -21.20
N THR A 73 -28.95 3.22 -20.54
CA THR A 73 -29.69 4.44 -20.19
C THR A 73 -29.66 5.46 -21.32
N HIS A 74 -28.70 5.39 -22.25
CA HIS A 74 -28.50 6.40 -23.29
C HIS A 74 -28.52 7.85 -22.75
N GLY A 75 -28.05 8.06 -21.51
CA GLY A 75 -28.06 9.36 -20.83
C GLY A 75 -29.38 9.74 -20.15
N ARG A 76 -30.37 8.84 -20.10
CA ARG A 76 -31.66 9.02 -19.42
C ARG A 76 -31.95 7.82 -18.53
N SER A 77 -31.94 8.03 -17.22
CA SER A 77 -32.41 7.02 -16.28
C SER A 77 -33.94 7.00 -16.26
N THR A 78 -34.55 5.83 -16.47
CA THR A 78 -36.00 5.61 -16.44
C THR A 78 -36.50 5.10 -15.09
N TRP A 79 -35.59 4.85 -14.15
CA TRP A 79 -35.89 4.23 -12.86
C TRP A 79 -35.86 5.27 -11.74
N THR A 80 -36.81 5.16 -10.80
CA THR A 80 -36.84 5.93 -9.55
C THR A 80 -36.14 5.13 -8.45
N ARG A 81 -35.65 5.81 -7.40
CA ARG A 81 -34.97 5.18 -6.27
C ARG A 81 -35.85 4.13 -5.59
N GLU A 82 -37.15 4.41 -5.53
CA GLU A 82 -38.16 3.56 -4.91
C GLU A 82 -38.33 2.24 -5.70
N ALA A 83 -38.31 2.31 -7.03
CA ALA A 83 -38.42 1.14 -7.92
C ALA A 83 -37.18 0.21 -7.86
N LEU A 84 -36.03 0.72 -7.41
CA LEU A 84 -34.79 -0.06 -7.24
C LEU A 84 -34.68 -0.75 -5.87
N HIS A 85 -35.44 -0.29 -4.88
CA HIS A 85 -35.35 -0.75 -3.50
C HIS A 85 -36.14 -2.03 -3.22
N GLU A 86 -37.06 -2.40 -4.09
CA GLU A 86 -38.03 -3.49 -3.89
C GLU A 86 -37.47 -4.88 -4.26
N ARG A 87 -36.15 -5.05 -4.26
CA ARG A 87 -35.47 -6.29 -4.66
C ARG A 87 -34.88 -7.06 -3.48
#